data_AF-A0A838RLV3-F1
#
_entry.id   AF-A0A838RLV3-F1
#
_cell.length_a   1.000
_cell.length_b   1.000
_cell.length_c   1.000
_cell.angle_alpha   90.00
_cell.angle_beta   90.00
_cell.angle_gamma   90.00
#
_symmetry.space_group_name_H-M   'P 1'
#
loop_
_entity.id
_entity.type
_entity.pdbx_description
1 polymer ?
#
loop_
_entity_poly.entity_id
_entity_poly.type
_entity_poly.pdbx_seq_one_letter_code
_entity_poly.pdbx_strand_id
1 'polypeptide(L)'
;MVKKLVIGAILLAVVAAIVWVASGQPRLSVSGEVQVTPTVLPAVQASDQVIADGRVVPVQSADLNLPTGGIVAKVLVEEGESVKAGQPLLQLESARQEATVAQAKAGVAQARAGVEQAEAGVTQAEAGVSRATARLEELRVGARPQEVAAAQASLDSAQAQLARVTQGARAEDIQAAQANVAAAQASLRQAQQGATEQQLIAARAELANAEAAVQVAQAAYDRVKGNADIGMRPESLQLQQATNNYNAAKARYDDLARGGTESAVSAAQAQVQQAQASLNALRAGARPAEISAAQAEIRRVQAQLELIQAGTRPETIAASEADVASAAA
;
A
#
# COMPACT_ATOMS: atom_id res chain seq x y z
N MET A 1 10.75 74.98 66.99
CA MET A 1 11.18 74.74 68.38
C MET A 1 12.62 74.24 68.32
N VAL A 2 13.61 75.14 68.41
CA VAL A 2 14.18 75.71 69.66
C VAL A 2 15.25 74.75 70.19
N LYS A 3 16.52 74.98 69.80
CA LYS A 3 17.60 75.63 70.58
C LYS A 3 18.42 74.56 71.32
N LYS A 4 19.74 74.62 71.51
CA LYS A 4 20.88 75.47 71.16
C LYS A 4 22.08 74.62 71.62
N LEU A 5 23.14 74.47 70.83
CA LEU A 5 24.29 75.38 70.82
C LEU A 5 24.96 75.55 72.20
N VAL A 6 26.29 75.60 72.12
CA VAL A 6 27.24 76.16 73.10
C VAL A 6 27.99 75.08 73.90
N ILE A 7 29.07 74.53 73.33
CA ILE A 7 30.46 75.04 73.46
C ILE A 7 30.98 74.67 74.87
N GLY A 8 31.88 73.71 75.05
CA GLY A 8 33.14 73.58 74.31
C GLY A 8 34.12 74.69 74.70
N ALA A 9 34.30 75.02 75.99
CA ALA A 9 35.33 76.00 76.40
C ALA A 9 35.68 76.07 77.90
N ILE A 10 35.57 75.00 78.72
CA ILE A 10 36.19 74.99 80.06
C ILE A 10 36.91 73.65 80.28
N LEU A 11 37.83 73.37 79.37
CA LEU A 11 38.78 72.27 79.36
C LEU A 11 40.11 72.68 80.04
N LEU A 12 40.11 73.65 80.98
CA LEU A 12 41.40 74.17 81.46
C LEU A 12 41.42 74.87 82.83
N ALA A 13 40.48 74.58 83.74
CA ALA A 13 40.38 75.33 85.01
C ALA A 13 40.17 74.53 86.31
N VAL A 14 40.15 73.19 86.31
CA VAL A 14 39.93 72.39 87.55
C VAL A 14 41.11 71.46 87.88
N VAL A 15 42.32 71.96 87.61
CA VAL A 15 43.62 71.34 87.99
C VAL A 15 44.17 71.91 89.31
N ALA A 16 43.41 72.64 90.13
CA ALA A 16 44.00 73.41 91.23
C ALA A 16 43.33 73.36 92.61
N ALA A 17 42.43 72.42 92.93
CA ALA A 17 41.63 72.56 94.16
C ALA A 17 41.56 71.39 95.17
N ILE A 18 42.06 70.18 94.90
CA ILE A 18 41.94 69.08 95.90
C ILE A 18 43.23 68.25 96.01
N VAL A 19 44.34 68.97 96.11
CA VAL A 19 45.45 68.54 96.97
C VAL A 19 45.31 69.38 98.23
N TRP A 20 45.43 68.71 99.37
CA TRP A 20 45.67 69.25 100.71
C TRP A 20 44.53 69.07 101.71
N VAL A 21 44.96 68.61 102.89
CA VAL A 21 44.25 68.50 104.18
C VAL A 21 43.36 67.26 104.30
N ALA A 22 43.92 66.14 104.76
CA ALA A 22 44.18 65.83 106.18
C ALA A 22 42.86 65.70 106.96
N SER A 23 42.61 64.67 107.76
CA SER A 23 43.52 63.97 108.66
C SER A 23 42.77 62.75 109.24
N GLY A 24 43.47 61.65 109.52
CA GLY A 24 42.89 60.51 110.23
C GLY A 24 43.79 59.27 110.32
N GLN A 25 44.95 59.40 110.98
CA GLN A 25 45.80 58.30 111.50
C GLN A 25 45.34 57.91 112.93
N PRO A 26 45.71 56.76 113.59
CA PRO A 26 47.09 56.24 113.86
C PRO A 26 47.28 54.68 113.90
N ARG A 27 48.46 54.11 113.55
CA ARG A 27 49.71 53.70 114.28
C ARG A 27 49.69 52.37 115.10
N LEU A 28 50.73 51.54 114.87
CA LEU A 28 51.57 50.70 115.77
C LEU A 28 52.69 50.10 114.85
N SER A 29 53.99 50.45 114.85
CA SER A 29 55.11 50.41 115.82
C SER A 29 55.73 49.02 116.06
N VAL A 30 57.01 48.85 115.66
CA VAL A 30 58.22 48.20 116.30
C VAL A 30 59.32 48.09 115.21
N SER A 31 60.36 48.95 115.15
CA SER A 31 61.71 48.92 115.80
C SER A 31 62.65 47.82 115.25
N GLY A 32 63.89 48.05 114.80
CA GLY A 32 64.73 49.25 114.72
C GLY A 32 66.06 48.99 113.96
N GLU A 33 66.76 50.08 113.61
CA GLU A 33 68.14 50.16 113.09
C GLU A 33 69.19 49.72 114.11
N VAL A 34 70.40 49.31 113.67
CA VAL A 34 71.71 49.85 114.14
C VAL A 34 72.79 49.68 113.05
N GLN A 35 73.69 50.66 113.03
CA GLN A 35 74.76 51.07 112.11
C GLN A 35 75.98 50.14 111.91
N VAL A 36 76.68 50.44 110.81
CA VAL A 36 78.00 50.04 110.30
C VAL A 36 79.21 50.23 111.24
N THR A 37 80.29 49.45 111.03
CA THR A 37 81.72 49.90 110.92
C THR A 37 82.58 48.76 110.31
N PRO A 38 83.55 49.00 109.40
CA PRO A 38 84.11 48.00 108.48
C PRO A 38 85.45 47.37 108.94
N THR A 39 85.74 46.14 108.49
CA THR A 39 87.09 45.54 108.46
C THR A 39 87.19 44.55 107.28
N VAL A 40 88.32 44.56 106.57
CA VAL A 40 88.52 44.03 105.20
C VAL A 40 89.20 42.65 105.16
N LEU A 41 88.94 41.92 104.04
CA LEU A 41 89.70 40.84 103.33
C LEU A 41 89.33 39.37 103.60
N PRO A 42 89.48 38.43 102.61
CA PRO A 42 89.41 38.53 101.13
C PRO A 42 88.54 37.43 100.43
N ALA A 43 88.54 37.47 99.09
CA ALA A 43 87.58 36.96 98.09
C ALA A 43 87.50 35.44 97.77
N VAL A 44 86.35 35.03 97.22
CA VAL A 44 86.14 33.86 96.34
C VAL A 44 85.24 34.25 95.14
N GLN A 45 85.66 33.90 93.92
CA GLN A 45 84.99 34.18 92.63
C GLN A 45 83.72 33.32 92.44
N ALA A 46 82.67 33.90 91.85
CA ALA A 46 81.48 33.20 91.35
C ALA A 46 81.38 33.34 89.81
N SER A 47 81.09 32.24 89.16
CA SER A 47 81.09 32.00 87.71
C SER A 47 80.02 32.78 86.92
N ASP A 48 80.44 33.30 85.77
CA ASP A 48 79.67 34.10 84.79
C ASP A 48 78.78 33.23 83.89
N GLN A 49 77.92 32.40 84.49
CA GLN A 49 76.86 31.72 83.75
C GLN A 49 75.64 32.65 83.66
N VAL A 50 75.42 33.22 82.48
CA VAL A 50 74.16 33.89 82.14
C VAL A 50 73.11 32.82 81.88
N ILE A 51 72.25 32.62 82.86
CA ILE A 51 71.08 31.76 82.75
C ILE A 51 70.02 32.58 81.98
N ALA A 52 69.83 32.26 80.70
CA ALA A 52 68.83 32.88 79.85
C ALA A 52 67.85 31.81 79.36
N ASP A 53 66.59 31.95 79.75
CA ASP A 53 65.51 31.07 79.30
C ASP A 53 65.18 31.38 77.83
N GLY A 54 65.64 30.52 76.93
CA GLY A 54 65.30 30.56 75.51
C GLY A 54 64.15 29.61 75.21
N ARG A 55 63.04 30.14 74.69
CA ARG A 55 61.92 29.31 74.20
C ARG A 55 62.14 28.96 72.74
N VAL A 56 62.39 27.68 72.45
CA VAL A 56 62.49 27.18 71.06
C VAL A 56 61.10 27.18 70.43
N VAL A 57 60.98 27.82 69.26
CA VAL A 57 59.75 27.87 68.45
C VAL A 57 60.02 27.36 67.03
N PRO A 58 59.03 26.73 66.37
CA PRO A 58 59.20 26.23 65.01
C PRO A 58 59.52 27.35 64.02
N VAL A 59 60.40 27.06 63.04
CA VAL A 59 60.85 28.03 62.03
C VAL A 59 59.70 28.46 61.10
N GLN A 60 58.76 27.54 60.84
CA GLN A 60 57.50 27.80 60.15
C GLN A 60 56.40 26.99 60.81
N SER A 61 55.31 27.67 61.17
CA SER A 61 54.08 27.05 61.65
C SER A 61 52.93 27.52 60.76
N ALA A 62 52.07 26.59 60.38
CA ALA A 62 50.85 26.89 59.64
C ALA A 62 49.69 26.16 60.31
N ASP A 63 48.66 26.91 60.69
CA ASP A 63 47.41 26.33 61.15
C ASP A 63 46.60 25.89 59.93
N LEU A 64 46.47 24.57 59.75
CA LEU A 64 45.72 24.01 58.64
C LEU A 64 44.22 24.07 58.93
N ASN A 65 43.48 24.80 58.10
CA ASN A 65 42.01 24.93 58.20
C ASN A 65 41.34 24.20 57.03
N LEU A 66 40.17 23.63 57.28
CA LEU A 66 39.37 22.97 56.26
C LEU A 66 38.44 24.00 55.60
N PRO A 67 38.53 24.23 54.28
CA PRO A 67 37.70 25.23 53.59
C PRO A 67 36.23 24.80 53.50
N THR A 68 35.93 23.52 53.71
CA THR A 68 34.58 22.97 53.83
C THR A 68 34.43 22.30 55.20
N GLY A 69 33.37 22.65 55.93
CA GLY A 69 33.04 21.99 57.19
C GLY A 69 32.55 20.55 56.96
N GLY A 70 32.91 19.63 57.85
CA GLY A 70 32.54 18.23 57.75
C GLY A 70 33.07 17.39 58.91
N ILE A 71 32.72 16.10 58.92
CA ILE A 71 33.18 15.13 59.91
C ILE A 71 34.47 14.48 59.38
N VAL A 72 35.49 14.34 60.24
CA VAL A 72 36.71 13.61 59.89
C VAL A 72 36.41 12.11 59.96
N ALA A 73 36.41 11.44 58.80
CA ALA A 73 36.19 10.00 58.71
C ALA A 73 37.44 9.22 59.12
N LYS A 74 38.62 9.72 58.76
CA LYS A 74 39.90 9.10 59.10
C LYS A 74 41.03 10.12 59.12
N VAL A 75 41.86 10.07 60.16
CA VAL A 75 43.17 10.74 60.17
C VAL A 75 44.20 9.73 59.66
N LEU A 76 44.99 10.12 58.68
CA LEU A 76 45.86 9.22 57.91
C LEU A 76 47.33 9.28 58.35
N VAL A 77 47.64 10.15 59.31
CA VAL A 77 49.00 10.42 59.81
C VAL A 77 48.96 10.53 61.34
N GLU A 78 50.02 10.09 62.01
CA GLU A 78 50.12 10.15 63.48
C GLU A 78 50.94 11.37 63.94
N GLU A 79 50.72 11.82 65.18
CA GLU A 79 51.45 12.96 65.74
C GLU A 79 52.95 12.66 65.83
N GLY A 80 53.76 13.47 65.14
CA GLY A 80 55.22 13.30 65.03
C GLY A 80 55.70 12.69 63.71
N GLU A 81 54.78 12.27 62.83
CA GLU A 81 55.11 11.73 61.51
C GLU A 81 55.51 12.85 60.52
N SER A 82 56.56 12.60 59.71
CA SER A 82 57.03 13.54 58.70
C SER A 82 56.24 13.38 57.40
N VAL A 83 55.48 14.42 57.03
CA VAL A 83 54.60 14.40 55.86
C VAL A 83 55.19 15.17 54.67
N LYS A 84 54.91 14.71 53.45
CA LYS A 84 55.32 15.39 52.21
C LYS A 84 54.23 16.32 51.70
N ALA A 85 54.61 17.38 50.98
CA ALA A 85 53.66 18.27 50.33
C ALA A 85 52.73 17.49 49.38
N GLY A 86 51.41 17.67 49.52
CA GLY A 86 50.39 16.95 48.75
C GLY A 86 49.97 15.60 49.33
N GLN A 87 50.59 15.14 50.42
CA GLN A 87 50.16 13.92 51.12
C GLN A 87 48.81 14.14 51.82
N PRO A 88 47.81 13.25 51.63
CA PRO A 88 46.56 13.34 52.37
C PRO A 88 46.80 13.13 53.86
N LEU A 89 46.46 14.13 54.66
CA LEU A 89 46.65 14.10 56.11
C LEU A 89 45.42 13.56 56.84
N LEU A 90 44.23 13.88 56.31
CA LEU A 90 42.95 13.43 56.82
C LEU A 90 41.96 13.27 55.66
N GLN A 91 40.95 12.45 55.88
CA GLN A 91 39.83 12.27 54.96
C GLN A 91 38.54 12.69 55.66
N LEU A 92 37.82 13.61 55.02
CA LEU A 92 36.46 13.98 55.43
C LEU A 92 35.47 12.93 54.94
N GLU A 93 34.37 12.77 55.66
CA GLU A 93 33.26 11.92 55.22
C GLU A 93 32.60 12.48 53.94
N SER A 94 32.57 11.68 52.87
CA SER A 94 32.13 12.07 51.52
C SER A 94 30.73 11.60 51.15
N ALA A 95 30.05 10.86 52.03
CA ALA A 95 28.77 10.20 51.72
C ALA A 95 27.70 11.17 51.20
N ARG A 96 27.65 12.40 51.72
CA ARG A 96 26.68 13.42 51.27
C ARG A 96 27.00 13.98 49.88
N GLN A 97 28.29 14.21 49.59
CA GLN A 97 28.76 14.69 48.30
C GLN A 97 28.59 13.60 47.24
N GLU A 98 28.88 12.35 47.58
CA GLU A 98 28.66 11.19 46.71
C GLU A 98 27.17 11.00 46.38
N ALA A 99 26.27 11.11 47.36
CA ALA A 99 24.84 11.09 47.12
C ALA A 99 24.37 12.23 46.19
N THR A 100 24.94 13.44 46.36
CA THR A 100 24.64 14.60 45.50
C THR A 100 25.12 14.36 44.06
N VAL A 101 26.33 13.82 43.88
CA VAL A 101 26.86 13.45 42.56
C VAL A 101 26.05 12.33 41.94
N ALA A 102 25.66 11.30 42.70
CA ALA A 102 24.81 10.21 42.24
C ALA A 102 23.44 10.72 41.78
N GLN A 103 22.82 11.63 42.54
CA GLN A 103 21.56 12.29 42.17
C GLN A 103 21.71 13.13 40.89
N ALA A 104 22.77 13.92 40.77
CA ALA A 104 23.04 14.71 39.57
C ALA A 104 23.29 13.83 38.33
N LYS A 105 24.06 12.74 38.48
CA LYS A 105 24.28 11.75 37.43
C LYS A 105 22.97 11.08 36.99
N ALA A 106 22.10 10.72 37.94
CA ALA A 106 20.77 10.18 37.63
C ALA A 106 19.91 11.21 36.89
N GLY A 107 19.96 12.49 37.27
CA GLY A 107 19.28 13.57 36.55
C GLY A 107 19.78 13.75 35.12
N VAL A 108 21.10 13.67 34.89
CA VAL A 108 21.69 13.70 33.54
C VAL A 108 21.28 12.47 32.73
N ALA A 109 21.28 11.28 33.33
CA ALA A 109 20.84 10.05 32.65
C ALA A 109 19.37 10.13 32.24
N GLN A 110 18.50 10.66 33.11
CA GLN A 110 17.10 10.90 32.80
C GLN A 110 16.92 11.94 31.67
N ALA A 111 17.67 13.05 31.70
CA ALA A 111 17.64 14.05 30.64
C ALA A 111 18.10 13.49 29.29
N ARG A 112 19.16 12.65 29.29
CA ARG A 112 19.65 11.97 28.08
C ARG A 112 18.62 11.01 27.50
N ALA A 113 17.97 10.20 28.35
CA ALA A 113 16.88 9.33 27.92
C ALA A 113 15.69 10.13 27.35
N GLY A 114 15.41 11.31 27.91
CA GLY A 114 14.41 12.23 27.38
C GLY A 114 14.78 12.79 25.99
N VAL A 115 16.05 13.12 25.77
CA VAL A 115 16.54 13.54 24.43
C VAL A 115 16.45 12.40 23.43
N GLU A 116 16.90 11.18 23.79
CA GLU A 116 16.80 10.01 22.92
C GLU A 116 15.34 9.68 22.54
N GLN A 117 14.42 9.78 23.50
CA GLN A 117 12.98 9.61 23.24
C GLN A 117 12.44 10.70 22.30
N ALA A 118 12.89 11.96 22.47
CA ALA A 118 12.48 13.06 21.60
C ALA A 118 13.05 12.91 20.18
N GLU A 119 14.32 12.50 20.04
CA GLU A 119 14.97 12.21 18.76
C GLU A 119 14.28 11.06 18.02
N ALA A 120 13.90 10.00 18.74
CA ALA A 120 13.12 8.90 18.19
C ALA A 120 11.72 9.39 17.73
N GLY A 121 11.09 10.28 18.49
CA GLY A 121 9.83 10.93 18.13
C GLY A 121 9.94 11.78 16.86
N VAL A 122 11.00 12.58 16.72
CA VAL A 122 11.29 13.37 15.51
C VAL A 122 11.49 12.46 14.31
N THR A 123 12.31 11.42 14.45
CA THR A 123 12.55 10.43 13.38
C THR A 123 11.23 9.79 12.91
N GLN A 124 10.35 9.45 13.85
CA GLN A 124 9.03 8.88 13.53
C GLN A 124 8.13 9.89 12.79
N ALA A 125 8.13 11.17 13.21
CA ALA A 125 7.37 12.23 12.56
C ALA A 125 7.87 12.52 11.14
N GLU A 126 9.19 12.62 10.96
CA GLU A 126 9.82 12.78 9.64
C GLU A 126 9.47 11.64 8.68
N ALA A 127 9.50 10.39 9.17
CA ALA A 127 9.05 9.23 8.41
C ALA A 127 7.54 9.28 8.09
N GLY A 128 6.73 9.93 8.93
CA GLY A 128 5.32 10.23 8.66
C GLY A 128 5.16 11.20 7.49
N VAL A 129 5.84 12.35 7.55
CA VAL A 129 5.83 13.39 6.50
C VAL A 129 6.30 12.83 5.17
N SER A 130 7.40 12.07 5.17
CA SER A 130 7.96 11.44 3.97
C SER A 130 6.95 10.51 3.29
N ARG A 131 6.27 9.66 4.06
CA ARG A 131 5.22 8.76 3.53
C ARG A 131 4.01 9.53 2.98
N ALA A 132 3.56 10.56 3.68
CA ALA A 132 2.44 11.38 3.22
C ALA A 132 2.79 12.13 1.92
N THR A 133 4.03 12.63 1.81
CA THR A 133 4.52 13.36 0.63
C THR A 133 4.64 12.43 -0.58
N ALA A 134 5.20 11.23 -0.40
CA ALA A 134 5.29 10.22 -1.45
C ALA A 134 3.90 9.85 -2.00
N ARG A 135 2.92 9.67 -1.11
CA ARG A 135 1.53 9.40 -1.50
C ARG A 135 0.91 10.56 -2.28
N LEU A 136 1.17 11.80 -1.89
CA LEU A 136 0.70 12.99 -2.62
C LEU A 136 1.33 13.08 -4.02
N GLU A 137 2.62 12.80 -4.16
CA GLU A 137 3.29 12.77 -5.47
C GLU A 137 2.70 11.70 -6.38
N GLU A 138 2.49 10.48 -5.87
CA GLU A 138 1.84 9.40 -6.62
C GLU A 138 0.46 9.83 -7.15
N LEU A 139 -0.33 10.54 -6.35
CA LEU A 139 -1.64 11.05 -6.75
C LEU A 139 -1.55 12.18 -7.78
N ARG A 140 -0.50 13.03 -7.72
CA ARG A 140 -0.28 14.17 -8.64
C ARG A 140 0.26 13.75 -10.00
N VAL A 141 1.08 12.70 -10.07
CA VAL A 141 1.58 12.14 -11.34
C VAL A 141 0.41 11.64 -12.21
N GLY A 142 -0.70 11.23 -11.57
CA GLY A 142 -1.93 10.86 -12.27
C GLY A 142 -1.78 9.56 -13.06
N ALA A 143 -2.45 9.48 -14.22
CA ALA A 143 -2.38 8.29 -15.06
C ALA A 143 -1.01 8.14 -15.71
N ARG A 144 -0.51 6.90 -15.72
CA ARG A 144 0.78 6.58 -16.33
C ARG A 144 0.66 6.66 -17.86
N PRO A 145 1.70 7.07 -18.60
CA PRO A 145 1.68 7.10 -20.07
C PRO A 145 1.28 5.76 -20.70
N GLN A 146 1.67 4.64 -20.07
CA GLN A 146 1.30 3.30 -20.51
C GLN A 146 -0.21 3.02 -20.38
N GLU A 147 -0.87 3.58 -19.37
CA GLU A 147 -2.32 3.42 -19.16
C GLU A 147 -3.09 4.21 -20.21
N VAL A 148 -2.66 5.45 -20.49
CA VAL A 148 -3.22 6.27 -21.57
C VAL A 148 -3.03 5.59 -22.92
N ALA A 149 -1.83 5.05 -23.20
CA ALA A 149 -1.56 4.33 -24.44
C ALA A 149 -2.43 3.07 -24.59
N ALA A 150 -2.65 2.31 -23.51
CA ALA A 150 -3.54 1.14 -23.53
C ALA A 150 -5.00 1.51 -23.76
N ALA A 151 -5.47 2.60 -23.14
CA ALA A 151 -6.82 3.12 -23.35
C ALA A 151 -7.01 3.65 -24.78
N GLN A 152 -6.01 4.34 -25.33
CA GLN A 152 -6.02 4.78 -26.73
C GLN A 152 -6.06 3.59 -27.70
N ALA A 153 -5.23 2.57 -27.48
CA ALA A 153 -5.27 1.36 -28.30
C ALA A 153 -6.63 0.63 -28.22
N SER A 154 -7.29 0.70 -27.06
CA SER A 154 -8.65 0.18 -26.91
C SER A 154 -9.66 0.97 -27.73
N LEU A 155 -9.53 2.31 -27.77
CA LEU A 155 -10.37 3.19 -28.60
C LEU A 155 -10.16 2.90 -30.09
N ASP A 156 -8.90 2.80 -30.52
CA ASP A 156 -8.54 2.51 -31.91
C ASP A 156 -9.10 1.13 -32.35
N SER A 157 -9.03 0.14 -31.46
CA SER A 157 -9.65 -1.19 -31.69
C SER A 157 -11.16 -1.11 -31.83
N ALA A 158 -11.85 -0.36 -30.96
CA ALA A 158 -13.30 -0.16 -31.04
C ALA A 158 -13.71 0.57 -32.33
N GLN A 159 -12.93 1.57 -32.76
CA GLN A 159 -13.12 2.26 -34.03
C GLN A 159 -12.91 1.33 -35.23
N ALA A 160 -11.87 0.49 -35.20
CA ALA A 160 -11.63 -0.51 -36.24
C ALA A 160 -12.76 -1.55 -36.31
N GLN A 161 -13.33 -1.93 -35.16
CA GLN A 161 -14.49 -2.81 -35.11
C GLN A 161 -15.74 -2.15 -35.71
N LEU A 162 -16.01 -0.87 -35.38
CA LEU A 162 -17.08 -0.12 -36.03
C LEU A 162 -16.88 -0.06 -37.53
N ALA A 163 -15.66 0.28 -37.99
CA ALA A 163 -15.32 0.35 -39.41
C ALA A 163 -15.60 -0.98 -40.13
N ARG A 164 -15.19 -2.11 -39.52
CA ARG A 164 -15.46 -3.46 -40.04
C ARG A 164 -16.95 -3.77 -40.14
N VAL A 165 -17.73 -3.38 -39.14
CA VAL A 165 -19.20 -3.55 -39.16
C VAL A 165 -19.80 -2.67 -40.26
N THR A 166 -19.41 -1.40 -40.38
CA THR A 166 -19.93 -0.49 -41.42
C THR A 166 -19.53 -0.84 -42.84
N GLN A 167 -18.36 -1.46 -43.06
CA GLN A 167 -17.96 -1.93 -44.39
C GLN A 167 -18.88 -3.04 -44.93
N GLY A 168 -19.59 -3.76 -44.05
CA GLY A 168 -20.55 -4.78 -44.46
C GLY A 168 -19.90 -6.00 -45.14
N ALA A 169 -20.70 -6.72 -45.93
CA ALA A 169 -20.22 -7.87 -46.69
C ALA A 169 -19.27 -7.44 -47.81
N ARG A 170 -18.22 -8.22 -48.05
CA ARG A 170 -17.28 -7.92 -49.13
C ARG A 170 -17.90 -8.20 -50.49
N ALA A 171 -17.33 -7.61 -51.55
CA ALA A 171 -17.80 -7.82 -52.91
C ALA A 171 -17.73 -9.31 -53.31
N GLU A 172 -16.70 -10.02 -52.83
CA GLU A 172 -16.49 -11.45 -53.04
C GLU A 172 -17.60 -12.29 -52.39
N ASP A 173 -18.04 -11.92 -51.18
CA ASP A 173 -19.12 -12.61 -50.47
C ASP A 173 -20.46 -12.45 -51.21
N ILE A 174 -20.72 -11.23 -51.72
CA ILE A 174 -21.91 -10.94 -52.53
C ILE A 174 -21.88 -11.74 -53.83
N GLN A 175 -20.74 -11.82 -54.50
CA GLN A 175 -20.58 -12.60 -55.73
C GLN A 175 -20.80 -14.10 -55.48
N ALA A 176 -20.27 -14.65 -54.39
CA ALA A 176 -20.50 -16.04 -53.99
C ALA A 176 -21.99 -16.30 -53.71
N ALA A 177 -22.67 -15.38 -53.02
CA ALA A 177 -24.11 -15.50 -52.77
C ALA A 177 -24.94 -15.40 -54.06
N GLN A 178 -24.54 -14.54 -55.01
CA GLN A 178 -25.16 -14.48 -56.34
C GLN A 178 -25.00 -15.80 -57.11
N ALA A 179 -23.82 -16.41 -57.05
CA ALA A 179 -23.57 -17.72 -57.66
C ALA A 179 -24.45 -18.81 -57.02
N ASN A 180 -24.65 -18.77 -55.70
CA ASN A 180 -25.55 -19.68 -54.99
C ASN A 180 -27.02 -19.50 -55.40
N VAL A 181 -27.49 -18.26 -55.61
CA VAL A 181 -28.83 -18.00 -56.16
C VAL A 181 -28.95 -18.57 -57.57
N ALA A 182 -27.96 -18.35 -58.43
CA ALA A 182 -27.96 -18.88 -59.79
C ALA A 182 -27.98 -20.42 -59.82
N ALA A 183 -27.22 -21.07 -58.94
CA ALA A 183 -27.22 -22.53 -58.77
C ALA A 183 -28.58 -23.05 -58.28
N ALA A 184 -29.17 -22.42 -57.27
CA ALA A 184 -30.49 -22.79 -56.77
C ALA A 184 -31.59 -22.62 -57.84
N GLN A 185 -31.51 -21.56 -58.66
CA GLN A 185 -32.41 -21.36 -59.79
C GLN A 185 -32.24 -22.43 -60.87
N ALA A 186 -31.00 -22.88 -61.13
CA ALA A 186 -30.75 -23.99 -62.05
C ALA A 186 -31.37 -25.30 -61.53
N SER A 187 -31.23 -25.61 -60.24
CA SER A 187 -31.88 -26.75 -59.59
C SER A 187 -33.40 -26.67 -59.67
N LEU A 188 -33.99 -25.49 -59.51
CA LEU A 188 -35.43 -25.29 -59.69
C LEU A 188 -35.87 -25.57 -61.12
N ARG A 189 -35.14 -25.07 -62.13
CA ARG A 189 -35.44 -25.37 -63.54
C ARG A 189 -35.34 -26.87 -63.82
N GLN A 190 -34.34 -27.55 -63.29
CA GLN A 190 -34.20 -29.00 -63.43
C GLN A 190 -35.36 -29.75 -62.75
N ALA A 191 -35.76 -29.33 -61.55
CA ALA A 191 -36.90 -29.92 -60.85
C ALA A 191 -38.23 -29.70 -61.61
N GLN A 192 -38.40 -28.54 -62.26
CA GLN A 192 -39.57 -28.23 -63.09
C GLN A 192 -39.61 -29.03 -64.39
N GLN A 193 -38.46 -29.35 -64.98
CA GLN A 193 -38.37 -30.19 -66.18
C GLN A 193 -38.80 -31.63 -65.93
N GLY A 194 -38.71 -32.10 -64.67
CA GLY A 194 -39.21 -33.42 -64.28
C GLY A 194 -38.42 -34.59 -64.86
N ALA A 195 -39.09 -35.73 -65.05
CA ALA A 195 -38.48 -36.91 -65.63
C ALA A 195 -38.04 -36.67 -67.08
N THR A 196 -36.88 -37.17 -67.45
CA THR A 196 -36.43 -37.06 -68.85
C THR A 196 -37.30 -37.92 -69.76
N GLU A 197 -37.38 -37.56 -71.04
CA GLU A 197 -38.11 -38.34 -72.03
C GLU A 197 -37.65 -39.82 -72.06
N GLN A 198 -36.34 -40.05 -71.89
CA GLN A 198 -35.76 -41.40 -71.78
C GLN A 198 -36.28 -42.18 -70.57
N GLN A 199 -36.41 -41.54 -69.40
CA GLN A 199 -36.97 -42.16 -68.20
C GLN A 199 -38.44 -42.51 -68.39
N LEU A 200 -39.20 -41.65 -69.06
CA LEU A 200 -40.62 -41.89 -69.34
C LEU A 200 -40.81 -43.03 -70.35
N ILE A 201 -39.96 -43.11 -71.37
CA ILE A 201 -39.94 -44.23 -72.34
C ILE A 201 -39.63 -45.55 -71.63
N ALA A 202 -38.60 -45.59 -70.78
CA ALA A 202 -38.24 -46.78 -70.03
C ALA A 202 -39.36 -47.22 -69.08
N ALA A 203 -39.94 -46.30 -68.31
CA ALA A 203 -41.05 -46.58 -67.40
C ALA A 203 -42.30 -47.07 -68.14
N ARG A 204 -42.60 -46.51 -69.33
CA ARG A 204 -43.69 -46.98 -70.18
C ARG A 204 -43.46 -48.40 -70.69
N ALA A 205 -42.22 -48.73 -71.07
CA ALA A 205 -41.86 -50.08 -71.49
C ALA A 205 -41.96 -51.08 -70.32
N GLU A 206 -41.52 -50.71 -69.12
CA GLU A 206 -41.71 -51.52 -67.90
C GLU A 206 -43.19 -51.78 -67.59
N LEU A 207 -44.03 -50.75 -67.66
CA LEU A 207 -45.47 -50.88 -67.46
C LEU A 207 -46.11 -51.84 -68.48
N ALA A 208 -45.76 -51.70 -69.77
CA ALA A 208 -46.26 -52.59 -70.82
C ALA A 208 -45.85 -54.06 -70.60
N ASN A 209 -44.60 -54.29 -70.18
CA ASN A 209 -44.13 -55.65 -69.85
C ASN A 209 -44.85 -56.23 -68.63
N ALA A 210 -45.09 -55.42 -67.59
CA ALA A 210 -45.82 -55.84 -66.41
C ALA A 210 -47.30 -56.14 -66.71
N GLU A 211 -47.93 -55.35 -67.59
CA GLU A 211 -49.28 -55.58 -68.08
C GLU A 211 -49.38 -56.91 -68.84
N ALA A 212 -48.43 -57.18 -69.74
CA ALA A 212 -48.35 -58.45 -70.45
C ALA A 212 -48.18 -59.65 -69.48
N ALA A 213 -47.37 -59.49 -68.43
CA ALA A 213 -47.18 -60.52 -67.40
C ALA A 213 -48.47 -60.82 -66.62
N VAL A 214 -49.25 -59.78 -66.28
CA VAL A 214 -50.58 -59.95 -65.66
C VAL A 214 -51.52 -60.70 -66.60
N GLN A 215 -51.55 -60.37 -67.88
CA GLN A 215 -52.41 -61.06 -68.87
C GLN A 215 -52.07 -62.55 -68.96
N VAL A 216 -50.78 -62.91 -69.00
CA VAL A 216 -50.34 -64.32 -69.02
C VAL A 216 -50.72 -65.04 -67.73
N ALA A 217 -50.48 -64.41 -66.57
CA ALA A 217 -50.82 -64.99 -65.27
C ALA A 217 -52.35 -65.15 -65.09
N GLN A 218 -53.14 -64.19 -65.58
CA GLN A 218 -54.60 -64.26 -65.56
C GLN A 218 -55.11 -65.40 -66.43
N ALA A 219 -54.58 -65.56 -67.64
CA ALA A 219 -54.93 -66.68 -68.51
C ALA A 219 -54.53 -68.05 -67.94
N ALA A 220 -53.47 -68.11 -67.13
CA ALA A 220 -53.11 -69.32 -66.37
C ALA A 220 -54.11 -69.59 -65.24
N TYR A 221 -54.46 -68.56 -64.45
CA TYR A 221 -55.45 -68.62 -63.38
C TYR A 221 -56.84 -69.04 -63.89
N ASP A 222 -57.29 -68.47 -65.01
CA ASP A 222 -58.61 -68.74 -65.60
C ASP A 222 -58.79 -70.19 -66.02
N ARG A 223 -57.70 -70.87 -66.40
CA ARG A 223 -57.70 -72.31 -66.72
C ARG A 223 -57.91 -73.19 -65.49
N VAL A 224 -57.53 -72.73 -64.30
CA VAL A 224 -57.56 -73.51 -63.06
C VAL A 224 -58.62 -73.04 -62.05
N LYS A 225 -59.35 -71.96 -62.34
CA LYS A 225 -60.32 -71.32 -61.42
C LYS A 225 -61.48 -72.19 -60.92
N GLY A 226 -61.80 -73.28 -61.64
CA GLY A 226 -62.88 -74.20 -61.26
C GLY A 226 -62.50 -75.22 -60.16
N ASN A 227 -61.25 -75.23 -59.71
CA ASN A 227 -60.77 -76.17 -58.69
C ASN A 227 -61.02 -75.66 -57.27
N ALA A 228 -61.45 -76.55 -56.36
CA ALA A 228 -61.78 -76.21 -54.98
C ALA A 228 -60.60 -75.58 -54.18
N ASP A 229 -59.36 -75.95 -54.51
CA ASP A 229 -58.14 -75.49 -53.82
C ASP A 229 -57.43 -74.29 -54.51
N ILE A 230 -58.15 -73.49 -55.30
CA ILE A 230 -57.55 -72.42 -56.13
C ILE A 230 -56.63 -71.47 -55.35
N GLY A 231 -56.96 -71.12 -54.10
CA GLY A 231 -56.15 -70.20 -53.29
C GLY A 231 -54.77 -70.72 -52.89
N MET A 232 -54.57 -72.04 -52.85
CA MET A 232 -53.28 -72.67 -52.48
C MET A 232 -52.41 -73.01 -53.70
N ARG A 233 -52.90 -72.71 -54.90
CA ARG A 233 -52.22 -73.02 -56.15
C ARG A 233 -51.15 -72.00 -56.51
N PRO A 234 -50.04 -72.42 -57.14
CA PRO A 234 -48.99 -71.52 -57.59
C PRO A 234 -49.48 -70.46 -58.59
N GLU A 235 -50.50 -70.77 -59.40
CA GLU A 235 -51.07 -69.85 -60.39
C GLU A 235 -51.75 -68.62 -59.74
N SER A 236 -52.37 -68.79 -58.56
CA SER A 236 -52.97 -67.69 -57.80
C SER A 236 -51.91 -66.75 -57.23
N LEU A 237 -50.82 -67.32 -56.71
CA LEU A 237 -49.67 -66.54 -56.23
C LEU A 237 -48.98 -65.80 -57.39
N GLN A 238 -48.82 -66.45 -58.54
CA GLN A 238 -48.24 -65.84 -59.73
C GLN A 238 -49.08 -64.66 -60.23
N LEU A 239 -50.40 -64.79 -60.27
CA LEU A 239 -51.30 -63.68 -60.62
C LEU A 239 -51.19 -62.53 -59.61
N GLN A 240 -51.16 -62.83 -58.31
CA GLN A 240 -50.98 -61.81 -57.28
C GLN A 240 -49.64 -61.08 -57.43
N GLN A 241 -48.54 -61.81 -57.66
CA GLN A 241 -47.22 -61.22 -57.89
C GLN A 241 -47.17 -60.35 -59.14
N ALA A 242 -47.73 -60.83 -60.26
CA ALA A 242 -47.81 -60.06 -61.50
C ALA A 242 -48.63 -58.78 -61.30
N THR A 243 -49.76 -58.87 -60.59
CA THR A 243 -50.62 -57.72 -60.27
C THR A 243 -49.89 -56.69 -59.41
N ASN A 244 -49.14 -57.15 -58.40
CA ASN A 244 -48.32 -56.27 -57.57
C ASN A 244 -47.23 -55.57 -58.40
N ASN A 245 -46.57 -56.28 -59.32
CA ASN A 245 -45.56 -55.71 -60.20
C ASN A 245 -46.15 -54.68 -61.17
N TYR A 246 -47.33 -54.96 -61.74
CA TYR A 246 -48.06 -54.01 -62.57
C TYR A 246 -48.43 -52.75 -61.80
N ASN A 247 -48.98 -52.89 -60.59
CA ASN A 247 -49.34 -51.75 -59.76
C ASN A 247 -48.10 -50.91 -59.39
N ALA A 248 -46.97 -51.55 -59.10
CA ALA A 248 -45.71 -50.87 -58.84
C ALA A 248 -45.16 -50.14 -60.08
N ALA A 249 -45.20 -50.77 -61.26
CA ALA A 249 -44.77 -50.16 -62.51
C ALA A 249 -45.68 -48.98 -62.91
N LYS A 250 -46.99 -49.12 -62.71
CA LYS A 250 -47.98 -48.08 -62.96
C LYS A 250 -47.76 -46.87 -62.06
N ALA A 251 -47.54 -47.08 -60.76
CA ALA A 251 -47.23 -46.01 -59.82
C ALA A 251 -45.95 -45.26 -60.24
N ARG A 252 -44.88 -45.97 -60.64
CA ARG A 252 -43.65 -45.35 -61.14
C ARG A 252 -43.86 -44.52 -62.40
N TYR A 253 -44.62 -45.03 -63.37
CA TYR A 253 -44.95 -44.27 -64.59
C TYR A 253 -45.78 -43.02 -64.26
N ASP A 254 -46.82 -43.16 -63.44
CA ASP A 254 -47.69 -42.05 -63.04
C ASP A 254 -46.91 -40.98 -62.24
N ASP A 255 -45.92 -41.38 -61.43
CA ASP A 255 -45.02 -40.46 -60.72
C ASP A 255 -44.10 -39.68 -61.68
N LEU A 256 -43.54 -40.35 -62.69
CA LEU A 256 -42.67 -39.71 -63.69
C LEU A 256 -43.48 -38.85 -64.68
N ALA A 257 -44.71 -39.26 -65.02
CA ALA A 257 -45.58 -38.61 -65.99
C ALA A 257 -46.22 -37.31 -65.45
N ARG A 258 -46.39 -37.18 -64.13
CA ARG A 258 -46.93 -35.96 -63.50
C ARG A 258 -46.01 -34.74 -63.60
N GLY A 259 -44.84 -34.87 -64.22
CA GLY A 259 -43.78 -33.86 -64.16
C GLY A 259 -43.16 -33.86 -62.76
N GLY A 260 -41.96 -33.27 -62.61
CA GLY A 260 -41.15 -33.41 -61.41
C GLY A 260 -41.97 -33.27 -60.14
N THR A 261 -41.82 -34.24 -59.22
CA THR A 261 -42.69 -34.36 -58.03
C THR A 261 -42.92 -32.99 -57.40
N GLU A 262 -44.17 -32.65 -57.09
CA GLU A 262 -44.53 -31.36 -56.49
C GLU A 262 -43.65 -31.03 -55.27
N SER A 263 -43.25 -32.08 -54.53
CA SER A 263 -42.26 -32.03 -53.45
C SER A 263 -40.86 -31.56 -53.89
N ALA A 264 -40.35 -32.02 -55.04
CA ALA A 264 -39.04 -31.59 -55.57
C ALA A 264 -39.06 -30.14 -56.04
N VAL A 265 -40.13 -29.71 -56.72
CA VAL A 265 -40.29 -28.31 -57.12
C VAL A 265 -40.41 -27.41 -55.90
N SER A 266 -41.23 -27.77 -54.91
CA SER A 266 -41.37 -27.03 -53.65
C SER A 266 -40.04 -26.94 -52.89
N ALA A 267 -39.27 -28.04 -52.83
CA ALA A 267 -37.95 -28.04 -52.18
C ALA A 267 -36.96 -27.12 -52.90
N ALA A 268 -36.91 -27.16 -54.24
CA ALA A 268 -36.05 -26.30 -55.02
C ALA A 268 -36.47 -24.81 -54.94
N GLN A 269 -37.77 -24.52 -54.86
CA GLN A 269 -38.27 -23.16 -54.61
C GLN A 269 -37.81 -22.64 -53.25
N ALA A 270 -37.90 -23.46 -52.19
CA ALA A 270 -37.41 -23.11 -50.87
C ALA A 270 -35.89 -22.83 -50.88
N GLN A 271 -35.10 -23.60 -51.64
CA GLN A 271 -33.67 -23.34 -51.82
C GLN A 271 -33.39 -21.99 -52.48
N VAL A 272 -34.16 -21.61 -53.51
CA VAL A 272 -34.04 -20.30 -54.16
C VAL A 272 -34.38 -19.17 -53.18
N GLN A 273 -35.47 -19.31 -52.42
CA GLN A 273 -35.86 -18.33 -51.41
C GLN A 273 -34.78 -18.15 -50.34
N GLN A 274 -34.22 -19.26 -49.83
CA GLN A 274 -33.13 -19.22 -48.85
C GLN A 274 -31.87 -18.54 -49.42
N ALA A 275 -31.47 -18.89 -50.64
CA ALA A 275 -30.31 -18.26 -51.28
C ALA A 275 -30.53 -16.75 -51.51
N GLN A 276 -31.73 -16.36 -51.90
CA GLN A 276 -32.08 -14.95 -52.10
C GLN A 276 -32.14 -14.18 -50.79
N ALA A 277 -32.66 -14.78 -49.71
CA ALA A 277 -32.65 -14.19 -48.38
C ALA A 277 -31.22 -13.95 -47.88
N SER A 278 -30.32 -14.92 -48.08
CA SER A 278 -28.90 -14.77 -47.76
C SER A 278 -28.23 -13.64 -48.56
N LEU A 279 -28.49 -13.55 -49.88
CA LEU A 279 -27.96 -12.46 -50.71
C LEU A 279 -28.51 -11.08 -50.26
N ASN A 280 -29.79 -11.01 -49.94
CA ASN A 280 -30.42 -9.78 -49.46
C ASN A 280 -29.85 -9.34 -48.10
N ALA A 281 -29.59 -10.30 -47.20
CA ALA A 281 -28.95 -10.02 -45.91
C ALA A 281 -27.53 -9.46 -46.09
N LEU A 282 -26.73 -10.02 -47.01
CA LEU A 282 -25.39 -9.51 -47.32
C LEU A 282 -25.43 -8.11 -47.93
N ARG A 283 -26.40 -7.83 -48.81
CA ARG A 283 -26.60 -6.50 -49.44
C ARG A 283 -27.13 -5.44 -48.50
N ALA A 284 -27.96 -5.83 -47.52
CA ALA A 284 -28.46 -4.91 -46.49
C ALA A 284 -27.33 -4.38 -45.59
N GLY A 285 -26.17 -5.04 -45.59
CA GLY A 285 -25.01 -4.65 -44.80
C GLY A 285 -25.24 -4.88 -43.30
N ALA A 286 -24.45 -4.19 -42.47
CA ALA A 286 -24.63 -4.28 -41.02
C ALA A 286 -25.97 -3.71 -40.59
N ARG A 287 -26.61 -4.40 -39.64
CA ARG A 287 -27.89 -3.98 -39.08
C ARG A 287 -27.70 -2.69 -38.28
N PRO A 288 -28.65 -1.74 -38.29
CA PRO A 288 -28.56 -0.53 -37.49
C PRO A 288 -28.27 -0.78 -35.99
N ALA A 289 -28.81 -1.88 -35.45
CA ALA A 289 -28.54 -2.31 -34.08
C ALA A 289 -27.05 -2.66 -33.83
N GLU A 290 -26.38 -3.30 -34.79
CA GLU A 290 -24.96 -3.68 -34.69
C GLU A 290 -24.07 -2.43 -34.74
N ILE A 291 -24.40 -1.48 -35.63
CA ILE A 291 -23.72 -0.18 -35.71
C ILE A 291 -23.90 0.60 -34.41
N SER A 292 -25.13 0.66 -33.89
CA SER A 292 -25.44 1.34 -32.62
C SER A 292 -24.70 0.71 -31.44
N ALA A 293 -24.57 -0.62 -31.41
CA ALA A 293 -23.81 -1.32 -30.37
C ALA A 293 -22.31 -0.99 -30.44
N ALA A 294 -21.73 -1.01 -31.64
CA ALA A 294 -20.33 -0.62 -31.85
C ALA A 294 -20.07 0.85 -31.49
N GLN A 295 -21.00 1.76 -31.81
CA GLN A 295 -20.93 3.17 -31.39
C GLN A 295 -21.05 3.34 -29.88
N ALA A 296 -21.90 2.55 -29.21
CA ALA A 296 -22.02 2.56 -27.76
C ALA A 296 -20.70 2.11 -27.09
N GLU A 297 -20.03 1.11 -27.67
CA GLU A 297 -18.73 0.65 -27.18
C GLU A 297 -17.64 1.72 -27.34
N ILE A 298 -17.60 2.42 -28.47
CA ILE A 298 -16.70 3.58 -28.65
C ILE A 298 -16.95 4.62 -27.55
N ARG A 299 -18.21 5.01 -27.30
CA ARG A 299 -18.53 5.97 -26.23
C ARG A 299 -18.06 5.49 -24.86
N ARG A 300 -18.22 4.19 -24.56
CA ARG A 300 -17.76 3.59 -23.30
C ARG A 300 -16.25 3.69 -23.13
N VAL A 301 -15.49 3.28 -24.15
CA VAL A 301 -14.02 3.29 -24.13
C VAL A 301 -13.47 4.71 -24.13
N GLN A 302 -14.13 5.63 -24.84
CA GLN A 302 -13.78 7.04 -24.87
C GLN A 302 -13.99 7.71 -23.51
N ALA A 303 -15.11 7.44 -22.83
CA ALA A 303 -15.32 7.88 -21.44
C ALA A 303 -14.28 7.30 -20.47
N GLN A 304 -13.83 6.06 -20.68
CA GLN A 304 -12.77 5.45 -19.90
C GLN A 304 -11.41 6.14 -20.14
N LEU A 305 -11.08 6.47 -21.39
CA LEU A 305 -9.89 7.23 -21.74
C LEU A 305 -9.91 8.63 -21.11
N GLU A 306 -11.05 9.32 -21.17
CA GLU A 306 -11.25 10.63 -20.54
C GLU A 306 -11.05 10.56 -19.02
N LEU A 307 -11.59 9.52 -18.36
CA LEU A 307 -11.39 9.31 -16.93
C LEU A 307 -9.92 9.10 -16.57
N ILE A 308 -9.19 8.32 -17.37
CA ILE A 308 -7.76 8.09 -17.18
C ILE A 308 -6.98 9.40 -17.38
N GLN A 309 -7.30 10.17 -18.43
CA GLN A 309 -6.67 11.46 -18.71
C GLN A 309 -6.98 12.53 -17.65
N ALA A 310 -8.19 12.53 -17.08
CA ALA A 310 -8.57 13.41 -15.99
C ALA A 310 -7.79 13.13 -14.70
N GLY A 311 -7.21 11.93 -14.57
CA GLY A 311 -6.33 11.55 -13.47
C GLY A 311 -7.05 11.52 -12.12
N THR A 312 -6.30 11.76 -11.05
CA THR A 312 -6.84 11.76 -9.69
C THR A 312 -7.75 12.98 -9.48
N ARG A 313 -8.91 12.75 -8.86
CA ARG A 313 -9.84 13.83 -8.52
C ARG A 313 -9.18 14.90 -7.62
N PRO A 314 -9.45 16.20 -7.84
CA PRO A 314 -8.88 17.29 -7.04
C PRO A 314 -9.17 17.16 -5.54
N GLU A 315 -10.36 16.65 -5.18
CA GLU A 315 -10.75 16.45 -3.78
C GLU A 315 -9.82 15.47 -3.05
N THR A 316 -9.36 14.42 -3.74
CA THR A 316 -8.44 13.43 -3.19
C THR A 316 -7.04 14.02 -3.01
N ILE A 317 -6.59 14.87 -3.95
CA ILE A 317 -5.31 15.56 -3.85
C ILE A 317 -5.34 16.52 -2.65
N ALA A 318 -6.39 17.31 -2.50
CA ALA A 318 -6.57 18.23 -1.37
C ALA A 318 -6.60 17.50 -0.02
N ALA A 319 -7.23 16.32 0.06
CA ALA A 319 -7.20 15.50 1.27
C ALA A 319 -5.78 15.02 1.61
N SER A 320 -5.00 14.56 0.63
CA SER A 320 -3.60 14.18 0.88
C SER A 320 -2.69 15.36 1.18
N GLU A 321 -2.96 16.56 0.64
CA GLU A 321 -2.27 17.79 1.04
C GLU A 321 -2.53 18.13 2.52
N ALA A 322 -3.77 17.96 2.98
CA ALA A 322 -4.12 18.12 4.39
C ALA A 322 -3.44 17.06 5.26
N ASP A 323 -3.33 15.81 4.80
CA ASP A 323 -2.60 14.75 5.51
C ASP A 323 -1.12 15.10 5.67
N VAL A 324 -0.45 15.61 4.61
CA VAL A 324 0.95 16.09 4.68
C VAL A 324 1.08 17.24 5.68
N ALA A 325 0.16 18.21 5.63
CA ALA A 325 0.18 19.33 6.57
C ALA A 325 -0.01 18.88 8.03
N SER A 326 -0.88 17.90 8.27
CA SER A 326 -1.11 17.34 9.60
C SER A 326 0.08 16.52 10.12
N ALA A 327 0.80 15.82 9.23
CA ALA A 327 1.99 15.05 9.60
C ALA A 327 3.19 15.94 9.92
N ALA A 328 3.21 17.17 9.39
CA ALA A 328 4.29 18.14 9.58
C ALA A 328 4.07 19.08 10.78
N ALA A 329 2.88 19.08 11.38
CA ALA A 329 2.49 19.90 12.54
C ALA A 329 2.84 19.22 13.86
#